data_AF-A0A428ZKS6-F1
#
_entry.id   AF-A0A428ZKS6-F1
#
_cell.length_a   1.000
_cell.length_b   1.000
_cell.length_c   1.000
_cell.angle_alpha   90.00
_cell.angle_beta   90.00
_cell.angle_gamma   90.00
#
_symmetry.space_group_name_H-M   'P 1'
#
loop_
_entity.id
_entity.type
_entity.pdbx_description
1 polymer ?
#
loop_
_entity_poly.entity_id
_entity_poly.type
_entity_poly.pdbx_seq_one_letter_code
_entity_poly.pdbx_strand_id
1 'polypeptide(L)'
;MARIKGRHRISRRTKIATGAIGLAMAVGGLVVVTTAGDPAVARADGPDKSLFVDITTVRQNVKLPRQQQNASRGTFTVDCGRNENGHFNPDNFIAQPGVRNGAQHLHDYVGNLSTNADSNNQSLLAAGTTCKNGDKSTYFWPVVRIDREEEEANPPARKQERNQQQAKDKQAGQAPQVDCPDVASQLPDVPDQAQAEIQRNLDLLDTQIDEANKRLITSQGEGGPNFIQNAILGPLKDKRVATIDRMAIAIGRNAPRPQGLERLAPCALKQGGNNQNPGGQLPDENDNNELPGNDGEIQRPEAVELTFRGSPVGKVTAMPKFLRVLYGDAKVSTNGPKNARDSWTCQGFEDRVLINKYPICPQGSKVKRIHDFPSCWDGKNTDSKNHRDHIVYPDQNGKCRDGFKAVPQLRITLTYNIPQDVQRNGQYKVDSFPEEEHNPFSDHDDFANVMSQSIMNRLVNCVNKNKTCKE
;
A
#
# COMPACT_ATOMS: atom_id res chain seq x y z
N MET A 1 53.39 -29.37 20.74
CA MET A 1 54.67 -28.62 20.73
C MET A 1 55.28 -28.69 19.34
N ALA A 2 55.83 -27.56 18.89
CA ALA A 2 56.83 -27.37 17.83
C ALA A 2 56.52 -27.78 16.36
N ARG A 3 56.37 -26.73 15.54
CA ARG A 3 56.70 -26.65 14.09
C ARG A 3 58.14 -27.09 13.81
N ILE A 4 58.42 -27.53 12.57
CA ILE A 4 59.59 -27.19 11.69
C ILE A 4 59.24 -27.71 10.28
N LYS A 5 58.97 -26.87 9.27
CA LYS A 5 59.88 -26.23 8.29
C LYS A 5 60.75 -27.19 7.45
N GLY A 6 60.37 -27.38 6.18
CA GLY A 6 61.15 -26.84 5.05
C GLY A 6 61.98 -27.76 4.14
N ARG A 7 61.80 -27.53 2.83
CA ARG A 7 62.75 -27.56 1.69
C ARG A 7 62.98 -28.86 0.89
N HIS A 8 62.39 -28.81 -0.32
CA HIS A 8 62.97 -28.96 -1.66
C HIS A 8 64.08 -30.00 -1.95
N ARG A 9 63.81 -30.84 -2.96
CA ARG A 9 64.81 -31.21 -3.98
C ARG A 9 64.19 -31.16 -5.38
N ILE A 10 64.91 -30.47 -6.27
CA ILE A 10 64.66 -30.28 -7.70
C ILE A 10 65.56 -31.25 -8.48
N SER A 11 65.04 -31.84 -9.55
CA SER A 11 65.78 -32.41 -10.69
C SER A 11 64.99 -31.99 -11.95
N ARG A 12 65.36 -30.95 -12.73
CA ARG A 12 66.36 -30.89 -13.83
C ARG A 12 66.31 -32.17 -14.70
N ARG A 13 66.07 -32.19 -16.01
CA ARG A 13 66.24 -31.29 -17.17
C ARG A 13 65.26 -31.79 -18.28
N THR A 14 64.76 -30.94 -19.18
CA THR A 14 65.30 -30.80 -20.56
C THR A 14 65.10 -29.39 -21.12
N LYS A 15 66.09 -28.95 -21.89
CA LYS A 15 66.37 -27.60 -22.43
C LYS A 15 65.63 -27.35 -23.77
N ILE A 16 65.03 -26.17 -23.99
CA ILE A 16 65.49 -24.95 -24.73
C ILE A 16 65.48 -25.04 -26.27
N ALA A 17 64.67 -24.16 -26.90
CA ALA A 17 64.98 -23.22 -28.01
C ALA A 17 63.65 -22.49 -28.36
N THR A 18 63.39 -21.19 -28.15
CA THR A 18 63.99 -19.93 -28.65
C THR A 18 64.22 -19.94 -30.16
N GLY A 19 63.63 -19.10 -31.02
CA GLY A 19 62.67 -18.00 -30.88
C GLY A 19 62.42 -17.38 -32.28
N ALA A 20 61.46 -16.47 -32.41
CA ALA A 20 61.46 -15.42 -33.43
C ALA A 20 60.45 -14.33 -33.03
N ILE A 21 60.97 -13.13 -32.75
CA ILE A 21 60.21 -11.89 -32.62
C ILE A 21 60.12 -11.30 -34.03
N GLY A 22 58.91 -11.08 -34.52
CA GLY A 22 58.61 -10.32 -35.73
C GLY A 22 57.60 -9.23 -35.39
N LEU A 23 58.09 -8.00 -35.36
CA LEU A 23 57.34 -6.76 -35.12
C LEU A 23 56.53 -6.42 -36.38
N ALA A 24 55.21 -6.25 -36.26
CA ALA A 24 54.42 -5.53 -37.25
C ALA A 24 53.34 -4.72 -36.51
N MET A 25 53.59 -3.42 -36.38
CA MET A 25 52.56 -2.45 -36.05
C MET A 25 51.62 -2.31 -37.23
N ALA A 26 50.33 -2.55 -37.01
CA ALA A 26 49.26 -1.98 -37.83
C ALA A 26 48.22 -1.37 -36.88
N VAL A 27 48.13 -0.05 -36.97
CA VAL A 27 47.24 0.84 -36.25
C VAL A 27 45.80 0.63 -36.73
N GLY A 28 44.83 0.64 -35.80
CA GLY A 28 43.46 1.06 -36.13
C GLY A 28 42.34 0.26 -35.47
N GLY A 29 41.83 0.75 -34.34
CA GLY A 29 40.44 0.48 -33.91
C GLY A 29 40.24 -0.67 -32.93
N LEU A 30 40.79 -0.58 -31.72
CA LEU A 30 40.21 -1.31 -30.59
C LEU A 30 38.91 -0.58 -30.21
N VAL A 31 37.76 -1.03 -30.73
CA VAL A 31 36.46 -0.69 -30.14
C VAL A 31 36.42 -1.40 -28.79
N VAL A 32 36.81 -0.68 -27.74
CA VAL A 32 36.42 -1.08 -26.38
C VAL A 32 34.92 -0.91 -26.33
N VAL A 33 34.18 -1.99 -26.57
CA VAL A 33 32.78 -2.06 -26.17
C VAL A 33 32.83 -2.09 -24.65
N THR A 34 32.83 -0.91 -24.02
CA THR A 34 32.38 -0.81 -22.65
C THR A 34 30.92 -1.23 -22.70
N THR A 35 30.64 -2.48 -22.34
CA THR A 35 29.31 -2.88 -21.90
C THR A 35 29.06 -2.13 -20.59
N ALA A 36 28.79 -0.83 -20.68
CA ALA A 36 27.92 -0.19 -19.72
C ALA A 36 26.59 -0.91 -19.93
N GLY A 37 26.34 -1.92 -19.10
CA GLY A 37 24.99 -2.45 -18.99
C GLY A 37 24.13 -1.27 -18.61
N ASP A 38 23.25 -0.85 -19.52
CA ASP A 38 22.09 -0.06 -19.13
C ASP A 38 21.45 -0.78 -17.94
N PRO A 39 21.14 -0.08 -16.83
CA PRO A 39 20.26 -0.66 -15.83
C PRO A 39 18.96 -0.95 -16.57
N ALA A 40 18.66 -2.24 -16.74
CA ALA A 40 17.43 -2.68 -17.35
C ALA A 40 16.28 -1.95 -16.67
N VAL A 41 15.61 -1.09 -17.43
CA VAL A 41 14.26 -0.66 -17.12
C VAL A 41 13.46 -1.96 -17.00
N ALA A 42 12.88 -2.19 -15.82
CA ALA A 42 12.15 -3.40 -15.49
C ALA A 42 11.18 -3.75 -16.62
N ARG A 43 11.21 -5.01 -17.05
CA ARG A 43 10.32 -5.50 -18.08
C ARG A 43 8.89 -5.55 -17.53
N ALA A 44 7.95 -5.15 -18.38
CA ALA A 44 6.54 -5.45 -18.25
C ALA A 44 6.31 -6.95 -18.52
N ASP A 45 6.91 -7.83 -17.72
CA ASP A 45 6.68 -9.27 -17.79
C ASP A 45 5.57 -9.59 -16.76
N GLY A 46 4.47 -10.22 -17.19
CA GLY A 46 3.48 -10.78 -16.26
C GLY A 46 4.11 -11.74 -15.23
N PRO A 47 3.43 -12.06 -14.12
CA PRO A 47 3.98 -12.94 -13.08
C PRO A 47 4.43 -14.27 -13.67
N ASP A 48 5.54 -14.82 -13.17
CA ASP A 48 6.07 -16.10 -13.64
C ASP A 48 4.95 -17.16 -13.61
N LYS A 49 4.73 -17.87 -14.73
CA LYS A 49 3.74 -18.95 -14.83
C LYS A 49 3.93 -20.01 -13.75
N SER A 50 5.14 -20.17 -13.21
CA SER A 50 5.42 -21.04 -12.07
C SER A 50 4.63 -20.65 -10.82
N LEU A 51 4.17 -19.40 -10.70
CA LEU A 51 3.32 -18.89 -9.62
C LEU A 51 1.87 -19.36 -9.73
N PHE A 52 1.46 -20.06 -10.79
CA PHE A 52 0.10 -20.54 -10.97
C PHE A 52 -0.02 -22.03 -10.67
N VAL A 53 -1.12 -22.43 -10.05
CA VAL A 53 -1.39 -23.84 -9.73
C VAL A 53 -2.86 -24.18 -9.94
N ASP A 54 -3.13 -25.34 -10.55
CA ASP A 54 -4.48 -25.89 -10.62
C ASP A 54 -4.95 -26.27 -9.20
N ILE A 55 -5.99 -25.58 -8.72
CA ILE A 55 -6.52 -25.76 -7.36
C ILE A 55 -7.01 -27.20 -7.11
N THR A 56 -7.38 -27.93 -8.17
CA THR A 56 -7.87 -29.31 -8.05
C THR A 56 -6.77 -30.28 -7.63
N THR A 57 -5.51 -29.93 -7.91
CA THR A 57 -4.31 -30.70 -7.54
C THR A 57 -3.83 -30.42 -6.12
N VAL A 58 -4.29 -29.32 -5.53
CA VAL A 58 -3.91 -28.86 -4.19
C VAL A 58 -4.65 -29.70 -3.15
N ARG A 59 -3.93 -30.20 -2.15
CA ARG A 59 -4.55 -30.90 -1.02
C ARG A 59 -5.24 -29.91 -0.11
N GLN A 60 -6.33 -30.34 0.55
CA GLN A 60 -6.98 -29.57 1.59
C GLN A 60 -5.97 -29.17 2.67
N ASN A 61 -5.92 -27.89 3.00
CA ASN A 61 -4.97 -27.31 3.95
C ASN A 61 -5.64 -26.40 4.98
N VAL A 62 -6.93 -26.10 4.82
CA VAL A 62 -7.69 -25.34 5.81
C VAL A 62 -8.08 -26.25 6.97
N LYS A 63 -7.66 -25.86 8.18
CA LYS A 63 -8.02 -26.53 9.43
C LYS A 63 -8.91 -25.62 10.26
N LEU A 64 -10.19 -25.97 10.34
CA LEU A 64 -11.14 -25.23 11.16
C LEU A 64 -11.07 -25.70 12.63
N PRO A 65 -10.95 -24.78 13.60
CA PRO A 65 -10.95 -25.14 15.01
C PRO A 65 -12.31 -25.74 15.43
N ARG A 66 -12.27 -26.71 16.34
CA ARG A 66 -13.49 -27.31 16.89
C ARG A 66 -14.26 -26.28 17.73
N GLN A 67 -15.55 -26.18 17.48
CA GLN A 67 -16.45 -25.31 18.22
C GLN A 67 -16.69 -25.86 19.62
N GLN A 68 -16.27 -25.13 20.66
CA GLN A 68 -16.53 -25.47 22.05
C GLN A 68 -17.99 -25.20 22.45
N GLN A 69 -18.37 -25.63 23.65
CA GLN A 69 -19.75 -25.50 24.15
C GLN A 69 -20.19 -24.04 24.30
N ASN A 70 -19.29 -23.16 24.74
CA ASN A 70 -19.50 -21.73 24.95
C ASN A 70 -19.13 -20.86 23.74
N ALA A 71 -18.86 -21.47 22.59
CA ALA A 71 -18.45 -20.77 21.37
C ALA A 71 -19.45 -19.67 20.97
N SER A 72 -18.91 -18.61 20.37
CA SER A 72 -19.68 -17.62 19.63
C SER A 72 -19.66 -18.01 18.16
N ARG A 73 -20.81 -18.49 17.67
CA ARG A 73 -20.97 -19.08 16.33
C ARG A 73 -21.63 -18.14 15.33
N GLY A 74 -22.06 -16.97 15.79
CA GLY A 74 -22.77 -16.02 14.95
C GLY A 74 -21.84 -15.30 14.00
N THR A 75 -22.44 -14.67 12.99
CA THR A 75 -21.77 -13.85 11.99
C THR A 75 -22.52 -12.53 11.80
N PHE A 76 -21.79 -11.50 11.43
CA PHE A 76 -22.33 -10.19 11.11
C PHE A 76 -21.65 -9.68 9.85
N THR A 77 -22.42 -9.52 8.77
CA THR A 77 -21.90 -9.06 7.48
C THR A 77 -22.28 -7.60 7.25
N VAL A 78 -21.33 -6.80 6.78
CA VAL A 78 -21.53 -5.40 6.42
C VAL A 78 -21.47 -5.24 4.89
N ASP A 79 -22.47 -4.58 4.31
CA ASP A 79 -22.49 -4.24 2.90
C ASP A 79 -21.92 -2.84 2.65
N CYS A 80 -20.70 -2.78 2.11
CA CYS A 80 -20.01 -1.54 1.72
C CYS A 80 -19.81 -1.40 0.21
N GLY A 81 -20.51 -2.20 -0.59
CA GLY A 81 -20.31 -2.24 -2.04
C GLY A 81 -18.97 -2.85 -2.44
N ARG A 82 -18.50 -2.49 -3.63
CA ARG A 82 -17.36 -3.09 -4.34
C ARG A 82 -16.44 -2.02 -4.92
N ASN A 83 -16.37 -0.87 -4.24
CA ASN A 83 -15.70 0.34 -4.71
C ASN A 83 -16.28 0.89 -6.03
N GLU A 84 -17.61 0.99 -6.13
CA GLU A 84 -18.27 1.57 -7.30
C GLU A 84 -17.88 3.04 -7.54
N ASN A 85 -17.48 3.74 -6.49
CA ASN A 85 -17.02 5.12 -6.50
C ASN A 85 -15.59 5.32 -7.01
N GLY A 86 -14.82 4.26 -7.25
CA GLY A 86 -13.50 4.34 -7.86
C GLY A 86 -12.43 4.96 -6.96
N HIS A 87 -12.50 4.72 -5.66
CA HIS A 87 -11.48 5.15 -4.72
C HIS A 87 -10.27 4.23 -4.83
N PHE A 88 -9.25 4.72 -5.53
CA PHE A 88 -7.95 4.07 -5.64
C PHE A 88 -6.83 5.07 -5.31
N ASN A 89 -5.84 4.64 -4.54
CA ASN A 89 -4.59 5.40 -4.37
C ASN A 89 -3.46 4.47 -3.89
N PRO A 90 -2.20 4.87 -4.09
CA PRO A 90 -1.03 4.11 -3.66
C PRO A 90 -0.55 4.49 -2.25
N ASP A 91 -1.45 5.02 -1.42
CA ASP A 91 -1.14 5.40 -0.04
C ASP A 91 -1.39 4.22 0.91
N ASN A 92 -0.76 4.25 2.10
CA ASN A 92 -1.15 3.41 3.21
C ASN A 92 -0.96 4.16 4.54
N PHE A 93 -2.04 4.75 5.05
CA PHE A 93 -2.00 5.57 6.28
C PHE A 93 -1.80 4.76 7.57
N ILE A 94 -1.94 3.44 7.52
CA ILE A 94 -1.68 2.57 8.68
C ILE A 94 -0.19 2.29 8.76
N ALA A 95 0.40 1.77 7.68
CA ALA A 95 1.80 1.36 7.64
C ALA A 95 2.78 2.52 7.43
N GLN A 96 2.38 3.57 6.71
CA GLN A 96 3.20 4.74 6.38
C GLN A 96 2.39 6.05 6.43
N PRO A 97 1.91 6.46 7.62
CA PRO A 97 1.13 7.69 7.78
C PRO A 97 1.90 8.92 7.29
N GLY A 98 1.23 9.77 6.49
CA GLY A 98 1.78 11.00 5.92
C GLY A 98 2.72 10.80 4.73
N VAL A 99 2.96 9.55 4.29
CA VAL A 99 3.81 9.26 3.14
C VAL A 99 2.95 9.01 1.91
N ARG A 100 2.90 10.01 1.04
CA ARG A 100 2.28 9.88 -0.29
C ARG A 100 2.99 8.81 -1.11
N ASN A 101 2.20 7.97 -1.78
CA ASN A 101 2.66 6.83 -2.57
C ASN A 101 3.47 5.80 -1.75
N GLY A 102 3.30 5.80 -0.42
CA GLY A 102 4.08 4.96 0.49
C GLY A 102 3.90 3.45 0.27
N ALA A 103 2.77 3.03 -0.32
CA ALA A 103 2.54 1.64 -0.68
C ALA A 103 3.26 1.23 -1.96
N GLN A 104 3.56 2.16 -2.87
CA GLN A 104 4.13 1.88 -4.19
C GLN A 104 3.33 0.94 -5.09
N HIS A 105 2.08 0.64 -4.71
CA HIS A 105 1.12 -0.16 -5.47
C HIS A 105 -0.28 0.31 -5.14
N LEU A 106 -1.25 0.03 -6.01
CA LEU A 106 -2.58 0.60 -5.88
C LEU A 106 -3.47 -0.22 -4.95
N HIS A 107 -4.15 0.45 -4.03
CA HIS A 107 -5.18 -0.14 -3.19
C HIS A 107 -6.59 0.16 -3.70
N ASP A 108 -7.46 -0.83 -3.55
CA ASP A 108 -8.91 -0.76 -3.72
C ASP A 108 -9.56 -0.54 -2.35
N TYR A 109 -10.48 0.42 -2.23
CA TYR A 109 -11.05 0.85 -0.96
C TYR A 109 -12.57 0.69 -0.91
N VAL A 110 -13.09 0.21 0.21
CA VAL A 110 -14.51 0.34 0.58
C VAL A 110 -14.67 0.88 2.00
N GLY A 111 -15.84 1.45 2.28
CA GLY A 111 -16.16 2.08 3.54
C GLY A 111 -15.78 3.56 3.53
N ASN A 112 -14.78 3.94 4.32
CA ASN A 112 -14.41 5.33 4.53
C ASN A 112 -14.00 6.07 3.23
N LEU A 113 -14.69 7.18 2.93
CA LEU A 113 -14.48 7.94 1.69
C LEU A 113 -13.28 8.91 1.71
N SER A 114 -12.59 9.07 2.85
CA SER A 114 -11.48 10.03 2.99
C SER A 114 -10.09 9.40 2.94
N THR A 115 -10.01 8.07 2.85
CA THR A 115 -8.77 7.33 3.03
C THR A 115 -7.68 7.69 2.02
N ASN A 116 -6.54 8.16 2.50
CA ASN A 116 -5.33 8.51 1.75
C ASN A 116 -4.16 8.67 2.74
N ALA A 117 -2.97 9.07 2.27
CA ALA A 117 -1.77 9.20 3.11
C ALA A 117 -1.96 10.10 4.35
N ASP A 118 -2.79 11.14 4.25
CA ASP A 118 -3.00 12.13 5.31
C ASP A 118 -4.11 11.71 6.30
N SER A 119 -4.72 10.55 6.07
CA SER A 119 -5.81 10.08 6.89
C SER A 119 -5.40 9.81 8.33
N ASN A 120 -6.22 10.29 9.24
CA ASN A 120 -6.04 10.17 10.67
C ASN A 120 -7.39 9.90 11.35
N ASN A 121 -7.39 9.68 12.66
CA ASN A 121 -8.61 9.34 13.40
C ASN A 121 -9.72 10.38 13.25
N GLN A 122 -9.37 11.66 13.08
CA GLN A 122 -10.35 12.74 12.93
C GLN A 122 -10.92 12.77 11.51
N SER A 123 -10.08 12.70 10.48
CA SER A 123 -10.54 12.67 9.09
C SER A 123 -11.47 11.47 8.84
N LEU A 124 -11.09 10.30 9.34
CA LEU A 124 -11.88 9.08 9.20
C LEU A 124 -13.23 9.17 9.93
N LEU A 125 -13.29 9.81 11.10
CA LEU A 125 -14.55 10.04 11.81
C LEU A 125 -15.47 11.02 11.08
N ALA A 126 -14.92 12.05 10.45
CA ALA A 126 -15.67 13.08 9.76
C ALA A 126 -16.23 12.60 8.42
N ALA A 127 -15.52 11.70 7.74
CA ALA A 127 -15.82 11.23 6.39
C ALA A 127 -17.20 10.58 6.22
N GLY A 128 -17.71 10.60 5.00
CA GLY A 128 -18.80 9.72 4.58
C GLY A 128 -18.33 8.26 4.46
N THR A 129 -19.26 7.37 4.11
CA THR A 129 -18.96 5.95 3.90
C THR A 129 -19.79 5.35 2.76
N THR A 130 -19.24 4.33 2.09
CA THR A 130 -20.00 3.47 1.17
C THR A 130 -20.84 2.40 1.89
N CYS A 131 -20.60 2.16 3.19
CA CYS A 131 -21.33 1.16 3.97
C CYS A 131 -22.78 1.55 4.24
N LYS A 132 -23.72 0.66 3.88
CA LYS A 132 -25.17 0.89 4.01
C LYS A 132 -25.62 1.13 5.45
N ASN A 133 -24.95 0.51 6.41
CA ASN A 133 -25.27 0.62 7.82
C ASN A 133 -24.58 1.82 8.53
N GLY A 134 -23.87 2.66 7.78
CA GLY A 134 -23.16 3.83 8.28
C GLY A 134 -21.82 3.50 8.97
N ASP A 135 -21.28 2.30 8.79
CA ASP A 135 -19.92 1.97 9.23
C ASP A 135 -18.90 2.84 8.50
N LYS A 136 -18.11 3.63 9.23
CA LYS A 136 -17.06 4.48 8.67
C LYS A 136 -15.69 3.82 8.62
N SER A 137 -15.61 2.52 8.92
CA SER A 137 -14.35 1.78 8.88
C SER A 137 -13.74 1.79 7.48
N THR A 138 -12.42 1.68 7.42
CA THR A 138 -11.69 1.53 6.17
C THR A 138 -11.34 0.06 5.98
N TYR A 139 -11.63 -0.47 4.79
CA TYR A 139 -11.24 -1.81 4.34
C TYR A 139 -10.53 -1.65 2.99
N PHE A 140 -9.30 -2.15 2.86
CA PHE A 140 -8.56 -1.97 1.61
C PHE A 140 -7.50 -3.02 1.35
N TRP A 141 -7.37 -3.38 0.08
CA TRP A 141 -6.51 -4.45 -0.40
C TRP A 141 -5.83 -4.03 -1.70
N PRO A 142 -4.68 -4.62 -2.07
CA PRO A 142 -4.06 -4.38 -3.36
C PRO A 142 -4.99 -4.79 -4.50
N VAL A 143 -5.03 -3.99 -5.57
CA VAL A 143 -5.81 -4.32 -6.76
C VAL A 143 -5.28 -5.60 -7.43
N VAL A 144 -6.13 -6.24 -8.22
CA VAL A 144 -5.73 -7.30 -9.15
C VAL A 144 -5.74 -6.71 -10.54
N ARG A 145 -4.75 -7.01 -11.36
CA ARG A 145 -4.69 -6.60 -12.76
C ARG A 145 -4.74 -7.79 -13.69
N ILE A 146 -5.29 -7.58 -14.88
CA ILE A 146 -5.15 -8.49 -16.01
C ILE A 146 -4.27 -7.82 -17.06
N ASP A 147 -3.24 -8.55 -17.48
CA ASP A 147 -2.29 -8.12 -18.49
C ASP A 147 -2.32 -9.12 -19.64
N ARG A 148 -3.11 -8.79 -20.67
CA ARG A 148 -3.18 -9.56 -21.91
C ARG A 148 -2.19 -8.94 -22.88
N GLU A 149 -0.91 -9.26 -22.72
CA GLU A 149 0.05 -9.02 -23.79
C GLU A 149 -0.50 -9.66 -25.08
N GLU A 150 -0.80 -8.86 -26.11
CA GLU A 150 -1.25 -9.34 -27.41
C GLU A 150 -0.19 -10.31 -27.97
N GLU A 151 -0.61 -11.53 -28.33
CA GLU A 151 0.10 -12.43 -29.26
C GLU A 151 0.26 -11.82 -30.68
N GLU A 152 0.27 -10.48 -30.83
CA GLU A 152 0.58 -9.82 -32.09
C GLU A 152 2.09 -9.64 -32.22
N ALA A 153 2.67 -10.52 -33.02
CA ALA A 153 3.98 -10.34 -33.62
C ALA A 153 4.14 -8.91 -34.18
N ASN A 154 4.92 -8.10 -33.47
CA ASN A 154 5.61 -6.88 -33.88
C ASN A 154 5.59 -6.60 -35.41
N PRO A 155 4.74 -5.71 -35.94
CA PRO A 155 5.04 -5.01 -37.17
C PRO A 155 5.85 -3.75 -36.83
N PRO A 156 6.92 -3.44 -37.57
CA PRO A 156 7.92 -2.43 -37.19
C PRO A 156 7.44 -0.96 -37.17
N ALA A 157 6.15 -0.69 -37.44
CA ALA A 157 5.61 0.67 -37.58
C ALA A 157 5.29 1.37 -36.24
N ARG A 158 4.94 0.65 -35.16
CA ARG A 158 4.53 1.29 -33.88
C ARG A 158 5.67 1.63 -32.91
N LYS A 159 6.92 1.34 -33.25
CA LYS A 159 8.09 1.76 -32.46
C LYS A 159 8.55 3.17 -32.80
N GLN A 160 8.33 3.63 -34.03
CA GLN A 160 8.72 4.98 -34.45
C GLN A 160 7.72 6.04 -33.98
N GLU A 161 6.42 5.74 -33.92
CA GLU A 161 5.42 6.67 -33.39
C GLU A 161 5.51 6.82 -31.87
N ARG A 162 5.78 5.74 -31.11
CA ARG A 162 6.00 5.81 -29.65
C ARG A 162 7.27 6.55 -29.25
N ASN A 163 8.36 6.40 -30.01
CA ASN A 163 9.59 7.16 -29.78
C ASN A 163 9.46 8.63 -30.22
N GLN A 164 8.58 8.96 -31.17
CA GLN A 164 8.30 10.34 -31.58
C GLN A 164 7.30 11.04 -30.64
N GLN A 165 6.36 10.31 -30.02
CA GLN A 165 5.48 10.83 -28.99
C GLN A 165 6.22 11.03 -27.65
N GLN A 166 7.08 10.10 -27.23
CA GLN A 166 7.98 10.28 -26.07
C GLN A 166 9.04 11.39 -26.28
N ALA A 167 9.37 11.73 -27.52
CA ALA A 167 10.24 12.88 -27.82
C ALA A 167 9.49 14.22 -27.84
N LYS A 168 8.17 14.22 -28.10
CA LYS A 168 7.32 15.43 -28.06
C LYS A 168 6.77 15.74 -26.66
N ASP A 169 6.51 14.72 -25.83
CA ASP A 169 6.02 14.91 -24.46
C ASP A 169 7.14 15.21 -23.45
N LYS A 170 8.41 15.15 -23.86
CA LYS A 170 9.56 15.74 -23.12
C LYS A 170 9.68 17.26 -23.25
N GLN A 171 8.74 17.93 -23.92
CA GLN A 171 8.73 19.39 -24.08
C GLN A 171 7.42 20.07 -23.65
N ALA A 172 6.50 19.37 -22.97
CA ALA A 172 5.44 20.01 -22.19
C ALA A 172 5.84 19.97 -20.70
N GLY A 173 6.32 21.12 -20.19
CA GLY A 173 6.91 21.22 -18.86
C GLY A 173 5.96 20.81 -17.73
N GLN A 174 6.51 20.09 -16.74
CA GLN A 174 5.89 19.77 -15.47
C GLN A 174 5.43 21.07 -14.78
N ALA A 175 4.15 21.16 -14.43
CA ALA A 175 3.62 22.32 -13.72
C ALA A 175 4.22 22.38 -12.30
N PRO A 176 4.77 23.54 -11.87
CA PRO A 176 5.33 23.67 -10.53
C PRO A 176 4.23 23.62 -9.46
N GLN A 177 4.50 22.96 -8.32
CA GLN A 177 3.57 22.80 -7.19
C GLN A 177 4.11 23.47 -5.92
N VAL A 178 3.20 24.00 -5.08
CA VAL A 178 3.51 24.50 -3.74
C VAL A 178 3.64 23.33 -2.76
N ASP A 179 4.76 23.28 -2.04
CA ASP A 179 5.03 22.32 -0.95
C ASP A 179 5.13 23.07 0.39
N CYS A 180 4.32 22.66 1.37
CA CYS A 180 4.18 23.36 2.65
C CYS A 180 4.43 22.43 3.83
N PRO A 181 5.19 22.87 4.87
CA PRO A 181 5.36 22.09 6.09
C PRO A 181 4.02 21.76 6.77
N ASP A 182 3.92 20.53 7.30
CA ASP A 182 2.76 20.06 8.04
C ASP A 182 2.64 20.79 9.39
N VAL A 183 1.47 21.38 9.61
CA VAL A 183 1.12 22.08 10.84
C VAL A 183 0.39 21.15 11.80
N ALA A 184 -0.44 20.23 11.30
CA ALA A 184 -1.32 19.41 12.13
C ALA A 184 -0.53 18.47 13.05
N SER A 185 0.52 17.80 12.54
CA SER A 185 1.36 16.90 13.36
C SER A 185 2.31 17.63 14.31
N GLN A 186 2.41 18.97 14.22
CA GLN A 186 3.27 19.79 15.07
C GLN A 186 2.48 20.55 16.15
N LEU A 187 1.14 20.45 16.16
CA LEU A 187 0.32 21.02 17.21
C LEU A 187 0.45 20.18 18.51
N PRO A 188 0.58 20.81 19.69
CA PRO A 188 0.46 20.12 20.96
C PRO A 188 -1.00 19.73 21.23
N ASP A 189 -1.27 19.07 22.35
CA ASP A 189 -2.62 18.72 22.79
C ASP A 189 -3.56 19.95 22.74
N VAL A 190 -4.60 19.86 21.90
CA VAL A 190 -5.56 20.93 21.66
C VAL A 190 -6.74 20.79 22.63
N PRO A 191 -7.04 21.82 23.45
CA PRO A 191 -8.22 21.82 24.33
C PRO A 191 -9.51 21.61 23.55
N ASP A 192 -10.46 20.84 24.10
CA ASP A 192 -11.75 20.53 23.47
C ASP A 192 -12.49 21.79 22.98
N GLN A 193 -12.41 22.88 23.74
CA GLN A 193 -13.04 24.16 23.44
C GLN A 193 -12.43 24.87 22.21
N ALA A 194 -11.17 24.58 21.87
CA ALA A 194 -10.46 25.18 20.75
C ALA A 194 -10.54 24.34 19.47
N GLN A 195 -10.93 23.06 19.55
CA GLN A 195 -10.85 22.10 18.43
C GLN A 195 -11.56 22.58 17.15
N ALA A 196 -12.78 23.12 17.26
CA ALA A 196 -13.52 23.60 16.10
C ALA A 196 -12.88 24.83 15.44
N GLU A 197 -12.19 25.67 16.22
CA GLU A 197 -11.46 26.83 15.70
C GLU A 197 -10.13 26.39 15.07
N ILE A 198 -9.44 25.41 15.65
CA ILE A 198 -8.23 24.80 15.04
C ILE A 198 -8.57 24.15 13.71
N GLN A 199 -9.62 23.35 13.63
CA GLN A 199 -10.02 22.70 12.37
C GLN A 199 -10.32 23.72 11.26
N ARG A 200 -11.10 24.77 11.55
CA ARG A 200 -11.37 25.83 10.56
C ARG A 200 -10.10 26.53 10.06
N ASN A 201 -9.08 26.62 10.91
CA ASN A 201 -7.80 27.21 10.51
C ASN A 201 -6.93 26.21 9.76
N LEU A 202 -6.97 24.90 10.06
CA LEU A 202 -6.33 23.86 9.25
C LEU A 202 -6.95 23.79 7.84
N ASP A 203 -8.28 23.75 7.73
CA ASP A 203 -9.00 23.78 6.44
C ASP A 203 -8.67 25.07 5.65
N LEU A 204 -8.48 26.18 6.36
CA LEU A 204 -8.05 27.44 5.75
C LEU A 204 -6.61 27.39 5.26
N LEU A 205 -5.70 26.66 5.91
CA LEU A 205 -4.34 26.45 5.40
C LEU A 205 -4.37 25.65 4.09
N ASP A 206 -5.22 24.63 3.99
CA ASP A 206 -5.37 23.82 2.77
C ASP A 206 -5.94 24.66 1.62
N THR A 207 -6.99 25.43 1.91
CA THR A 207 -7.57 26.38 0.93
C THR A 207 -6.52 27.38 0.42
N GLN A 208 -5.62 27.85 1.29
CA GLN A 208 -4.54 28.76 0.89
C GLN A 208 -3.52 28.09 -0.04
N ILE A 209 -3.24 26.81 0.17
CA ILE A 209 -2.36 26.01 -0.71
C ILE A 209 -3.02 25.84 -2.08
N ASP A 210 -4.30 25.50 -2.13
CA ASP A 210 -5.05 25.31 -3.37
C ASP A 210 -5.15 26.60 -4.19
N GLU A 211 -5.40 27.73 -3.53
CA GLU A 211 -5.37 29.06 -4.17
C GLU A 211 -4.00 29.37 -4.77
N ALA A 212 -2.92 29.01 -4.06
CA ALA A 212 -1.55 29.24 -4.53
C ALA A 212 -1.19 28.31 -5.70
N ASN A 213 -1.58 27.04 -5.65
CA ASN A 213 -1.42 26.08 -6.76
C ASN A 213 -2.22 26.52 -8.00
N LYS A 214 -3.46 26.96 -7.81
CA LYS A 214 -4.27 27.52 -8.90
C LYS A 214 -3.61 28.74 -9.53
N ARG A 215 -3.03 29.63 -8.71
CA ARG A 215 -2.31 30.82 -9.18
C ARG A 215 -1.01 30.49 -9.90
N LEU A 216 -0.29 29.43 -9.49
CA LEU A 216 0.88 28.92 -10.22
C LEU A 216 0.52 28.48 -11.64
N ILE A 217 -0.64 27.86 -11.82
CA ILE A 217 -1.13 27.40 -13.12
C ILE A 217 -1.63 28.57 -13.97
N THR A 218 -2.41 29.48 -13.38
CA THR A 218 -3.03 30.58 -14.16
C THR A 218 -2.07 31.69 -14.54
N SER A 219 -0.94 31.84 -13.85
CA SER A 219 0.07 32.88 -14.14
C SER A 219 1.28 32.35 -14.93
N GLN A 220 1.12 31.23 -15.64
CA GLN A 220 2.16 30.71 -16.54
C GLN A 220 2.44 31.71 -17.66
N GLY A 221 3.68 32.21 -17.72
CA GLY A 221 4.13 33.21 -18.71
C GLY A 221 4.04 34.67 -18.25
N GLU A 222 3.58 34.92 -17.02
CA GLU A 222 3.51 36.27 -16.44
C GLU A 222 4.71 36.56 -15.51
N GLY A 223 5.40 37.68 -15.72
CA GLY A 223 6.37 38.24 -14.76
C GLY A 223 7.83 37.76 -14.87
N GLY A 224 8.71 38.41 -14.10
CA GLY A 224 10.17 38.15 -14.07
C GLY A 224 10.59 37.04 -13.09
N PRO A 225 11.91 36.81 -12.91
CA PRO A 225 12.46 35.63 -12.19
C PRO A 225 12.02 35.49 -10.72
N ASN A 226 11.53 36.56 -10.09
CA ASN A 226 11.05 36.55 -8.70
C ASN A 226 9.52 36.61 -8.57
N PHE A 227 8.77 36.50 -9.66
CA PHE A 227 7.32 36.67 -9.64
C PHE A 227 6.63 35.64 -8.74
N ILE A 228 6.99 34.35 -8.86
CA ILE A 228 6.40 33.28 -8.02
C ILE A 228 6.67 33.53 -6.53
N GLN A 229 7.90 33.92 -6.19
CA GLN A 229 8.28 34.21 -4.82
C GLN A 229 7.50 35.41 -4.25
N ASN A 230 7.35 36.49 -5.02
CA ASN A 230 6.76 37.74 -4.54
C ASN A 230 5.23 37.80 -4.63
N ALA A 231 4.65 37.15 -5.63
CA ALA A 231 3.22 37.22 -5.91
C ALA A 231 2.44 35.99 -5.40
N ILE A 232 3.12 34.87 -5.15
CA ILE A 232 2.47 33.61 -4.76
C ILE A 232 2.99 33.13 -3.40
N LEU A 233 4.28 32.80 -3.28
CA LEU A 233 4.84 32.20 -2.06
C LEU A 233 4.94 33.19 -0.89
N GLY A 234 5.27 34.45 -1.15
CA GLY A 234 5.28 35.52 -0.13
C GLY A 234 3.89 35.74 0.47
N PRO A 235 2.87 36.06 -0.33
CA PRO A 235 1.50 36.19 0.15
C PRO A 235 0.96 34.92 0.82
N LEU A 236 1.31 33.73 0.30
CA LEU A 236 0.95 32.47 0.93
C LEU A 236 1.58 32.32 2.31
N LYS A 237 2.88 32.59 2.45
CA LYS A 237 3.58 32.57 3.73
C LYS A 237 2.89 33.52 4.73
N ASP A 238 2.59 34.75 4.33
CA ASP A 238 1.97 35.74 5.23
C ASP A 238 0.57 35.31 5.67
N LYS A 239 -0.23 34.77 4.75
CA LYS A 239 -1.54 34.17 5.06
C LYS A 239 -1.42 32.99 6.03
N ARG A 240 -0.43 32.11 5.82
CA ARG A 240 -0.18 30.94 6.69
C ARG A 240 0.32 31.35 8.06
N VAL A 241 1.21 32.34 8.17
CA VAL A 241 1.64 32.91 9.46
C VAL A 241 0.42 33.38 10.25
N ALA A 242 -0.49 34.14 9.62
CA ALA A 242 -1.68 34.64 10.29
C ALA A 242 -2.62 33.51 10.75
N THR A 243 -2.82 32.48 9.92
CA THR A 243 -3.67 31.33 10.26
C THR A 243 -3.05 30.46 11.37
N ILE A 244 -1.73 30.22 11.33
CA ILE A 244 -0.99 29.50 12.37
C ILE A 244 -1.01 30.27 13.69
N ASP A 245 -0.88 31.60 13.64
CA ASP A 245 -0.97 32.43 14.85
C ASP A 245 -2.37 32.40 15.47
N ARG A 246 -3.44 32.39 14.66
CA ARG A 246 -4.82 32.19 15.15
C ARG A 246 -4.96 30.85 15.86
N MET A 247 -4.35 29.78 15.35
CA MET A 247 -4.34 28.48 16.01
C MET A 247 -3.61 28.53 17.36
N ALA A 248 -2.43 29.16 17.40
CA ALA A 248 -1.71 29.37 18.65
C ALA A 248 -2.51 30.19 19.66
N ILE A 249 -3.19 31.27 19.23
CA ILE A 249 -4.10 32.07 20.08
C ILE A 249 -5.24 31.20 20.62
N ALA A 250 -5.91 30.43 19.75
CA ALA A 250 -7.06 29.61 20.13
C ALA A 250 -6.68 28.56 21.18
N ILE A 251 -5.53 27.90 21.04
CA ILE A 251 -4.97 26.99 22.07
C ILE A 251 -4.62 27.78 23.34
N GLY A 252 -3.95 28.93 23.19
CA GLY A 252 -3.49 29.80 24.27
C GLY A 252 -4.59 30.35 25.19
N ARG A 253 -5.87 30.29 24.79
CA ARG A 253 -7.01 30.69 25.62
C ARG A 253 -7.29 29.69 26.75
N ASN A 254 -6.96 28.41 26.57
CA ASN A 254 -7.34 27.34 27.51
C ASN A 254 -6.17 26.37 27.84
N ALA A 255 -5.01 26.53 27.21
CA ALA A 255 -3.79 25.76 27.44
C ALA A 255 -2.55 26.65 27.25
N PRO A 256 -1.34 26.19 27.66
CA PRO A 256 -0.11 26.90 27.33
C PRO A 256 -0.01 27.14 25.82
N ARG A 257 0.19 28.41 25.42
CA ARG A 257 0.28 28.80 24.02
C ARG A 257 1.49 28.11 23.37
N PRO A 258 1.33 27.40 22.24
CA PRO A 258 2.46 26.84 21.50
C PRO A 258 3.35 27.96 20.95
N GLN A 259 4.67 27.76 21.03
CA GLN A 259 5.68 28.67 20.49
C GLN A 259 6.39 28.02 19.30
N GLY A 260 6.86 28.83 18.35
CA GLY A 260 7.68 28.35 17.25
C GLY A 260 6.92 27.72 16.08
N LEU A 261 5.58 27.80 16.06
CA LEU A 261 4.78 27.26 14.95
C LEU A 261 4.91 28.08 13.66
N GLU A 262 5.28 29.36 13.77
CA GLU A 262 5.50 30.26 12.64
C GLU A 262 6.57 29.77 11.66
N ARG A 263 7.47 28.89 12.11
CA ARG A 263 8.48 28.24 11.25
C ARG A 263 7.87 27.32 10.20
N LEU A 264 6.61 26.91 10.37
CA LEU A 264 5.86 26.02 9.46
C LEU A 264 5.10 26.80 8.37
N ALA A 265 5.12 28.13 8.45
CA ALA A 265 4.41 28.99 7.51
C ALA A 265 5.05 29.08 6.11
N PRO A 266 6.39 29.14 5.94
CA PRO A 266 7.00 29.22 4.61
C PRO A 266 6.76 27.95 3.81
N CYS A 267 6.28 28.11 2.58
CA CYS A 267 6.17 27.03 1.60
C CYS A 267 7.23 27.19 0.52
N ALA A 268 7.65 26.08 -0.08
CA ALA A 268 8.60 26.01 -1.18
C ALA A 268 7.89 25.74 -2.51
N LEU A 269 8.58 26.07 -3.61
CA LEU A 269 8.17 25.61 -4.94
C LEU A 269 8.89 24.30 -5.25
N LYS A 270 8.15 23.23 -5.48
CA LYS A 270 8.71 22.02 -6.09
C LYS A 270 8.72 22.24 -7.60
N GLN A 271 9.89 22.62 -8.13
CA GLN A 271 10.12 22.54 -9.57
C GLN A 271 10.41 21.08 -9.91
N GLY A 272 9.76 20.58 -10.95
CA GLY A 272 9.91 19.21 -11.45
C GLY A 272 11.31 18.91 -11.99
N GLY A 273 12.29 18.81 -11.09
CA GLY A 273 13.68 18.56 -11.44
C GLY A 273 14.56 18.38 -10.22
N ASN A 274 14.93 17.12 -9.97
CA ASN A 274 16.05 16.65 -9.15
C ASN A 274 16.39 17.47 -7.91
N ASN A 275 15.71 17.18 -6.79
CA ASN A 275 16.32 17.35 -5.47
C ASN A 275 16.50 15.98 -4.83
N GLN A 276 17.77 15.56 -4.76
CA GLN A 276 18.24 14.45 -3.97
C GLN A 276 17.91 14.71 -2.49
N ASN A 277 16.80 14.17 -2.02
CA ASN A 277 16.64 13.83 -0.61
C ASN A 277 17.42 12.54 -0.35
N PRO A 278 18.10 12.38 0.82
CA PRO A 278 18.83 11.17 1.17
C PRO A 278 17.89 10.05 1.65
N GLY A 279 16.93 9.71 0.81
CA GLY A 279 15.95 8.65 0.91
C GLY A 279 15.18 8.67 -0.41
N GLY A 280 15.41 7.68 -1.28
CA GLY A 280 15.03 7.72 -2.70
C GLY A 280 13.61 8.23 -2.95
N GLN A 281 13.46 9.12 -3.94
CA GLN A 281 12.18 9.69 -4.32
C GLN A 281 11.25 8.57 -4.80
N LEU A 282 10.10 8.43 -4.11
CA LEU A 282 9.03 7.52 -4.53
C LEU A 282 8.50 7.96 -5.90
N PRO A 283 8.08 7.01 -6.76
CA PRO A 283 7.57 7.35 -8.08
C PRO A 283 6.35 8.28 -7.97
N ASP A 284 6.30 9.28 -8.86
CA ASP A 284 5.14 10.15 -9.00
C ASP A 284 3.99 9.37 -9.67
N GLU A 285 2.75 9.62 -9.24
CA GLU A 285 1.54 8.99 -9.80
C GLU A 285 1.03 9.71 -11.06
N ASN A 286 0.28 9.01 -11.90
CA ASN A 286 -0.43 9.62 -13.03
C ASN A 286 -1.81 10.17 -12.61
N ASP A 287 -2.56 10.79 -13.54
CA ASP A 287 -3.88 11.37 -13.28
C ASP A 287 -4.94 10.37 -12.76
N ASN A 288 -4.66 9.06 -12.82
CA ASN A 288 -5.50 7.98 -12.30
C ASN A 288 -4.97 7.40 -10.97
N ASN A 289 -4.03 8.09 -10.31
CA ASN A 289 -3.30 7.64 -9.12
C ASN A 289 -2.49 6.35 -9.34
N GLU A 290 -2.14 6.00 -10.58
CA GLU A 290 -1.34 4.80 -10.87
C GLU A 290 0.15 5.11 -10.82
N LEU A 291 0.93 4.11 -10.39
CA LEU A 291 2.37 4.18 -10.33
C LEU A 291 3.03 3.35 -11.45
N PRO A 292 4.21 3.76 -11.94
CA PRO A 292 4.99 2.97 -12.90
C PRO A 292 5.28 1.56 -12.34
N GLY A 293 5.20 0.54 -13.21
CA GLY A 293 5.54 -0.84 -12.88
C GLY A 293 4.36 -1.72 -12.46
N ASN A 294 3.17 -1.16 -12.28
CA ASN A 294 1.92 -1.92 -12.09
C ASN A 294 1.03 -1.78 -13.33
N ASP A 295 1.38 -2.50 -14.40
CA ASP A 295 0.68 -2.45 -15.70
C ASP A 295 -0.53 -3.41 -15.77
N GLY A 296 -1.49 -3.11 -16.64
CA GLY A 296 -2.67 -3.94 -16.92
C GLY A 296 -3.99 -3.35 -16.41
N GLU A 297 -5.10 -3.95 -16.83
CA GLU A 297 -6.45 -3.49 -16.48
C GLU A 297 -6.81 -3.90 -15.05
N ILE A 298 -7.15 -2.93 -14.21
CA ILE A 298 -7.65 -3.16 -12.84
C ILE A 298 -8.94 -4.00 -12.88
N GLN A 299 -8.91 -5.12 -12.18
CA GLN A 299 -10.04 -6.00 -11.95
C GLN A 299 -10.72 -5.66 -10.64
N ARG A 300 -11.87 -4.99 -10.72
CA ARG A 300 -12.76 -4.81 -9.58
C ARG A 300 -13.39 -6.15 -9.17
N PRO A 301 -13.50 -6.48 -7.87
CA PRO A 301 -14.23 -7.66 -7.43
C PRO A 301 -15.68 -7.70 -7.95
N GLU A 302 -16.12 -8.87 -8.40
CA GLU A 302 -17.54 -9.16 -8.68
C GLU A 302 -18.36 -9.14 -7.39
N ALA A 303 -17.78 -9.59 -6.27
CA ALA A 303 -18.38 -9.51 -4.94
C ALA A 303 -17.33 -9.24 -3.85
N VAL A 304 -17.74 -8.45 -2.86
CA VAL A 304 -16.99 -8.18 -1.62
C VAL A 304 -17.87 -8.59 -0.44
N GLU A 305 -17.38 -9.48 0.41
CA GLU A 305 -18.07 -9.89 1.64
C GLU A 305 -17.23 -9.55 2.86
N LEU A 306 -17.67 -8.54 3.62
CA LEU A 306 -17.06 -8.12 4.88
C LEU A 306 -17.80 -8.79 6.03
N THR A 307 -17.25 -9.89 6.57
CA THR A 307 -17.93 -10.71 7.58
C THR A 307 -17.15 -10.77 8.88
N PHE A 308 -17.79 -10.33 9.95
CA PHE A 308 -17.29 -10.48 11.32
C PHE A 308 -17.82 -11.77 11.94
N ARG A 309 -16.91 -12.63 12.40
CA ARG A 309 -17.20 -13.96 12.94
C ARG A 309 -16.91 -14.03 14.44
N GLY A 310 -17.61 -14.92 15.13
CA GLY A 310 -17.34 -15.20 16.55
C GLY A 310 -16.08 -16.04 16.80
N SER A 311 -15.87 -16.41 18.06
CA SER A 311 -14.74 -17.24 18.49
C SER A 311 -15.18 -18.68 18.77
N PRO A 312 -14.40 -19.69 18.34
CA PRO A 312 -14.72 -21.10 18.58
C PRO A 312 -14.54 -21.54 20.04
N VAL A 313 -13.90 -20.73 20.88
CA VAL A 313 -13.60 -21.09 22.29
C VAL A 313 -14.37 -20.24 23.31
N GLY A 314 -15.16 -19.25 22.87
CA GLY A 314 -15.88 -18.38 23.79
C GLY A 314 -16.57 -17.20 23.13
N LYS A 315 -17.07 -16.29 23.97
CA LYS A 315 -17.66 -15.03 23.54
C LYS A 315 -16.57 -14.04 23.11
N VAL A 316 -16.92 -13.19 22.15
CA VAL A 316 -16.07 -12.09 21.70
C VAL A 316 -16.44 -10.80 22.45
N THR A 317 -15.47 -9.91 22.59
CA THR A 317 -15.64 -8.56 23.14
C THR A 317 -15.60 -7.52 22.02
N ALA A 318 -16.10 -6.31 22.27
CA ALA A 318 -16.08 -5.24 21.26
C ALA A 318 -14.66 -4.88 20.83
N MET A 319 -14.45 -4.70 19.52
CA MET A 319 -13.24 -4.06 19.03
C MET A 319 -13.27 -2.58 19.44
N PRO A 320 -12.15 -2.02 19.94
CA PRO A 320 -12.09 -0.60 20.20
C PRO A 320 -12.16 0.17 18.88
N LYS A 321 -12.77 1.36 18.91
CA LYS A 321 -12.68 2.28 17.77
C LYS A 321 -11.21 2.65 17.52
N PHE A 322 -10.86 2.79 16.25
CA PHE A 322 -9.54 3.00 15.70
C PHE A 322 -8.57 1.84 15.82
N LEU A 323 -9.06 0.63 16.12
CA LEU A 323 -8.26 -0.58 15.99
C LEU A 323 -7.73 -0.69 14.54
N ARG A 324 -6.41 -0.75 14.38
CA ARG A 324 -5.75 -0.92 13.07
C ARG A 324 -5.22 -2.33 12.94
N VAL A 325 -5.51 -2.99 11.84
CA VAL A 325 -5.18 -4.41 11.69
C VAL A 325 -4.60 -4.66 10.31
N LEU A 326 -3.43 -5.28 10.29
CA LEU A 326 -2.76 -5.73 9.07
C LEU A 326 -2.95 -7.24 8.90
N TYR A 327 -3.34 -7.64 7.70
CA TYR A 327 -3.32 -9.01 7.21
C TYR A 327 -2.20 -9.16 6.17
N GLY A 328 -1.51 -10.31 6.17
CA GLY A 328 -0.42 -10.55 5.22
C GLY A 328 0.79 -9.63 5.43
N ASP A 329 1.65 -9.54 4.43
CA ASP A 329 2.83 -8.67 4.43
C ASP A 329 3.13 -8.19 3.00
N ALA A 330 3.16 -6.87 2.79
CA ALA A 330 3.39 -6.30 1.47
C ALA A 330 4.85 -6.41 1.00
N LYS A 331 5.80 -6.73 1.88
CA LYS A 331 7.24 -6.73 1.60
C LYS A 331 7.90 -8.05 2.03
N VAL A 332 7.31 -9.19 1.67
CA VAL A 332 7.78 -10.51 2.12
C VAL A 332 9.24 -10.78 1.74
N SER A 333 9.69 -10.33 0.58
CA SER A 333 11.08 -10.51 0.14
C SER A 333 12.07 -9.80 1.07
N THR A 334 11.65 -8.70 1.70
CA THR A 334 12.45 -7.95 2.68
C THR A 334 12.24 -8.44 4.12
N ASN A 335 10.99 -8.63 4.54
CA ASN A 335 10.60 -8.92 5.92
C ASN A 335 10.68 -10.42 6.29
N GLY A 336 10.76 -11.28 5.28
CA GLY A 336 10.64 -12.73 5.41
C GLY A 336 9.19 -13.20 5.60
N PRO A 337 8.97 -14.53 5.60
CA PRO A 337 7.64 -15.14 5.44
C PRO A 337 6.75 -15.10 6.71
N LYS A 338 7.25 -14.55 7.82
CA LYS A 338 6.60 -14.67 9.15
C LYS A 338 5.17 -14.13 9.17
N ASN A 339 4.94 -13.03 8.46
CA ASN A 339 3.67 -12.30 8.46
C ASN A 339 2.80 -12.59 7.24
N ALA A 340 3.35 -13.27 6.24
CA ALA A 340 2.61 -13.68 5.05
C ALA A 340 1.49 -14.68 5.42
N ARG A 341 0.44 -14.73 4.60
CA ARG A 341 -0.80 -15.46 4.89
C ARG A 341 -1.40 -16.11 3.66
N ASP A 342 -2.11 -17.21 3.86
CA ASP A 342 -2.89 -17.90 2.84
C ASP A 342 -4.07 -17.03 2.39
N SER A 343 -4.06 -16.58 1.14
CA SER A 343 -5.06 -15.64 0.59
C SER A 343 -5.90 -16.25 -0.52
N TRP A 344 -5.31 -17.01 -1.44
CA TRP A 344 -5.93 -17.26 -2.76
C TRP A 344 -6.61 -18.62 -2.86
N THR A 345 -7.79 -18.68 -3.48
CA THR A 345 -8.53 -19.93 -3.70
C THR A 345 -9.50 -19.79 -4.87
N CYS A 346 -10.33 -20.81 -5.10
CA CYS A 346 -11.42 -20.78 -6.05
C CYS A 346 -12.76 -20.96 -5.33
N GLN A 347 -13.82 -20.42 -5.92
CA GLN A 347 -15.19 -20.69 -5.48
C GLN A 347 -15.48 -22.19 -5.50
N GLY A 348 -15.92 -22.74 -4.37
CA GLY A 348 -16.15 -24.17 -4.18
C GLY A 348 -14.92 -24.97 -3.74
N PHE A 349 -13.77 -24.31 -3.54
CA PHE A 349 -12.50 -24.90 -3.07
C PHE A 349 -11.96 -24.18 -1.83
N GLU A 350 -12.82 -23.53 -1.05
CA GLU A 350 -12.43 -22.74 0.13
C GLU A 350 -11.80 -23.57 1.27
N ASP A 351 -11.72 -24.90 1.12
CA ASP A 351 -10.94 -25.81 1.96
C ASP A 351 -9.46 -25.94 1.54
N ARG A 352 -9.08 -25.25 0.46
CA ARG A 352 -7.73 -25.16 -0.13
C ARG A 352 -7.39 -23.69 -0.36
N VAL A 353 -6.55 -23.11 0.48
CA VAL A 353 -6.14 -21.70 0.35
C VAL A 353 -4.63 -21.63 0.12
N LEU A 354 -4.22 -20.91 -0.91
CA LEU A 354 -2.86 -20.79 -1.37
C LEU A 354 -2.20 -19.57 -0.74
N ILE A 355 -0.93 -19.72 -0.36
CA ILE A 355 -0.13 -18.66 0.26
C ILE A 355 0.79 -17.95 -0.72
N ASN A 356 1.36 -18.66 -1.68
CA ASN A 356 2.40 -18.14 -2.58
C ASN A 356 2.16 -18.56 -4.03
N LYS A 357 0.90 -18.87 -4.37
CA LYS A 357 0.48 -19.23 -5.73
C LYS A 357 -0.87 -18.61 -6.05
N TYR A 358 -1.02 -18.25 -7.32
CA TYR A 358 -2.29 -17.93 -7.96
C TYR A 358 -3.05 -19.20 -8.33
N PRO A 359 -4.35 -19.29 -8.05
CA PRO A 359 -5.14 -20.43 -8.46
C PRO A 359 -5.51 -20.37 -9.95
N ILE A 360 -5.47 -21.53 -10.59
CA ILE A 360 -6.21 -21.82 -11.82
C ILE A 360 -7.47 -22.56 -11.38
N CYS A 361 -8.61 -21.93 -11.60
CA CYS A 361 -9.92 -22.44 -11.19
C CYS A 361 -10.56 -23.34 -12.25
N PRO A 362 -11.38 -24.33 -11.84
CA PRO A 362 -12.22 -25.09 -12.76
C PRO A 362 -13.17 -24.19 -13.53
N GLN A 363 -13.60 -24.64 -14.70
CA GLN A 363 -14.50 -23.85 -15.52
C GLN A 363 -15.83 -23.57 -14.78
N GLY A 364 -16.28 -22.31 -14.83
CA GLY A 364 -17.46 -21.85 -14.08
C GLY A 364 -17.18 -21.49 -12.61
N SER A 365 -15.99 -21.78 -12.09
CA SER A 365 -15.55 -21.29 -10.78
C SER A 365 -14.84 -19.93 -10.89
N LYS A 366 -14.90 -19.14 -9.84
CA LYS A 366 -14.34 -17.79 -9.73
C LYS A 366 -13.09 -17.80 -8.87
N VAL A 367 -12.14 -16.90 -9.18
CA VAL A 367 -10.98 -16.67 -8.30
C VAL A 367 -11.47 -15.96 -7.05
N LYS A 368 -11.00 -16.40 -5.89
CA LYS A 368 -11.33 -15.80 -4.59
C LYS A 368 -10.08 -15.45 -3.80
N ARG A 369 -10.12 -14.32 -3.09
CA ARG A 369 -9.22 -14.01 -1.98
C ARG A 369 -10.00 -14.09 -0.67
N ILE A 370 -9.43 -14.74 0.35
CA ILE A 370 -10.01 -14.87 1.68
C ILE A 370 -8.99 -14.38 2.71
N HIS A 371 -9.23 -13.21 3.28
CA HIS A 371 -8.35 -12.61 4.27
C HIS A 371 -8.96 -12.75 5.67
N ASP A 372 -8.43 -13.71 6.42
CA ASP A 372 -8.79 -13.91 7.82
C ASP A 372 -7.87 -13.06 8.71
N PHE A 373 -8.42 -11.97 9.24
CA PHE A 373 -7.66 -11.07 10.11
C PHE A 373 -7.39 -11.71 11.48
N PRO A 374 -6.34 -11.26 12.20
CA PRO A 374 -6.15 -11.63 13.61
C PRO A 374 -7.34 -11.15 14.45
N SER A 375 -7.64 -11.88 15.53
CA SER A 375 -8.86 -11.65 16.33
C SER A 375 -8.64 -11.79 17.84
N CYS A 376 -7.38 -11.85 18.28
CA CYS A 376 -7.01 -11.80 19.68
C CYS A 376 -6.37 -10.46 19.96
N TRP A 377 -7.11 -9.57 20.63
CA TRP A 377 -6.70 -8.20 20.94
C TRP A 377 -6.13 -8.11 22.37
N ASP A 378 -5.11 -7.30 22.60
CA ASP A 378 -4.43 -7.19 23.90
C ASP A 378 -5.28 -6.55 25.02
N GLY A 379 -6.48 -6.07 24.68
CA GLY A 379 -7.42 -5.48 25.62
C GLY A 379 -7.15 -4.02 25.96
N LYS A 380 -6.15 -3.38 25.34
CA LYS A 380 -5.69 -2.03 25.66
C LYS A 380 -5.44 -1.14 24.45
N ASN A 381 -4.63 -1.59 23.49
CA ASN A 381 -4.08 -0.69 22.47
C ASN A 381 -4.84 -0.82 21.14
N THR A 382 -5.13 0.31 20.51
CA THR A 382 -5.74 0.34 19.17
C THR A 382 -4.72 0.16 18.04
N ASP A 383 -3.43 0.32 18.37
CA ASP A 383 -2.32 0.13 17.46
C ASP A 383 -1.03 -0.18 18.25
N SER A 384 0.00 -0.70 17.60
CA SER A 384 1.34 -0.90 18.17
C SER A 384 2.40 -0.32 17.24
N LYS A 385 3.62 -0.11 17.74
CA LYS A 385 4.73 0.44 16.91
C LYS A 385 4.99 -0.31 15.62
N ASN A 386 4.70 -1.61 15.60
CA ASN A 386 4.85 -2.49 14.44
C ASN A 386 3.49 -2.87 13.81
N HIS A 387 2.39 -2.25 14.25
CA HIS A 387 1.02 -2.49 13.79
C HIS A 387 0.50 -3.93 13.93
N ARG A 388 1.19 -4.79 14.71
CA ARG A 388 0.91 -6.24 14.79
C ARG A 388 0.87 -6.82 16.20
N ASP A 389 1.57 -6.25 17.18
CA ASP A 389 1.66 -6.86 18.53
C ASP A 389 0.40 -6.67 19.37
N HIS A 390 -0.39 -5.62 19.10
CA HIS A 390 -1.61 -5.31 19.85
C HIS A 390 -2.79 -6.22 19.47
N ILE A 391 -2.74 -6.88 18.30
CA ILE A 391 -3.74 -7.85 17.86
C ILE A 391 -3.09 -9.01 17.08
N VAL A 392 -3.27 -10.23 17.58
CA VAL A 392 -2.60 -11.42 17.08
C VAL A 392 -3.59 -12.49 16.64
N TYR A 393 -3.09 -13.46 15.87
CA TYR A 393 -3.87 -14.62 15.48
C TYR A 393 -4.14 -15.52 16.69
N PRO A 394 -5.34 -16.13 16.78
CA PRO A 394 -5.56 -17.22 17.71
C PRO A 394 -4.67 -18.42 17.35
N ASP A 395 -4.49 -19.33 18.31
CA ASP A 395 -3.81 -20.61 18.06
C ASP A 395 -4.63 -21.54 17.14
N GLN A 396 -4.08 -22.71 16.81
CA GLN A 396 -4.73 -23.71 15.96
C GLN A 396 -6.09 -24.22 16.49
N ASN A 397 -6.38 -24.03 17.78
CA ASN A 397 -7.66 -24.38 18.40
C ASN A 397 -8.60 -23.17 18.50
N GLY A 398 -8.19 -22.01 17.99
CA GLY A 398 -8.94 -20.76 18.03
C GLY A 398 -8.86 -20.03 19.37
N LYS A 399 -7.90 -20.38 20.24
CA LYS A 399 -7.72 -19.76 21.56
C LYS A 399 -6.76 -18.58 21.48
N CYS A 400 -7.10 -17.50 22.18
CA CYS A 400 -6.18 -16.38 22.41
C CYS A 400 -5.14 -16.73 23.48
N ARG A 401 -3.90 -16.27 23.29
CA ARG A 401 -2.85 -16.32 24.31
C ARG A 401 -3.28 -15.54 25.56
N ASP A 402 -2.75 -15.92 26.72
CA ASP A 402 -2.95 -15.20 27.97
C ASP A 402 -2.67 -13.69 27.80
N GLY A 403 -3.52 -12.87 28.42
CA GLY A 403 -3.52 -11.40 28.26
C GLY A 403 -4.31 -10.88 27.06
N PHE A 404 -4.66 -11.73 26.09
CA PHE A 404 -5.46 -11.33 24.93
C PHE A 404 -6.92 -11.76 25.07
N LYS A 405 -7.81 -10.93 24.51
CA LYS A 405 -9.26 -11.13 24.48
C LYS A 405 -9.70 -11.38 23.05
N ALA A 406 -10.61 -12.33 22.86
CA ALA A 406 -11.24 -12.54 21.56
C ALA A 406 -12.10 -11.32 21.20
N VAL A 407 -11.92 -10.80 20.00
CA VAL A 407 -12.80 -9.83 19.33
C VAL A 407 -13.44 -10.49 18.10
N PRO A 408 -14.52 -9.94 17.51
CA PRO A 408 -15.05 -10.47 16.26
C PRO A 408 -13.96 -10.54 15.19
N GLN A 409 -13.79 -11.70 14.57
CA GLN A 409 -12.79 -11.89 13.53
C GLN A 409 -13.33 -11.37 12.20
N LEU A 410 -12.72 -10.31 11.67
CA LEU A 410 -12.98 -9.87 10.31
C LEU A 410 -12.46 -10.92 9.31
N ARG A 411 -13.32 -11.34 8.39
CA ARG A 411 -13.00 -12.01 7.14
C ARG A 411 -13.42 -11.11 6.00
N ILE A 412 -12.49 -10.77 5.13
CA ILE A 412 -12.77 -10.14 3.84
C ILE A 412 -12.70 -11.23 2.78
N THR A 413 -13.79 -11.44 2.04
CA THR A 413 -13.81 -12.33 0.88
C THR A 413 -14.02 -11.52 -0.39
N LEU A 414 -13.07 -11.61 -1.31
CA LEU A 414 -13.10 -10.92 -2.60
C LEU A 414 -13.28 -11.98 -3.68
N THR A 415 -14.30 -11.86 -4.53
CA THR A 415 -14.55 -12.79 -5.62
C THR A 415 -14.37 -12.07 -6.94
N TYR A 416 -13.54 -12.62 -7.83
CA TYR A 416 -13.20 -12.01 -9.12
C TYR A 416 -13.65 -12.87 -10.28
N ASN A 417 -14.16 -12.20 -11.32
CA ASN A 417 -14.51 -12.82 -12.59
C ASN A 417 -13.32 -12.81 -13.55
N ILE A 418 -12.25 -13.52 -13.21
CA ILE A 418 -11.07 -13.63 -14.07
C ILE A 418 -11.30 -14.76 -15.09
N PRO A 419 -11.24 -14.51 -16.41
CA PRO A 419 -11.44 -15.55 -17.42
C PRO A 419 -10.44 -16.71 -17.27
N GLN A 420 -10.89 -17.94 -17.51
CA GLN A 420 -10.05 -19.12 -17.27
C GLN A 420 -8.82 -19.19 -18.19
N ASP A 421 -8.94 -18.69 -19.41
CA ASP A 421 -7.82 -18.52 -20.35
C ASP A 421 -6.74 -17.60 -19.76
N VAL A 422 -7.13 -16.45 -19.19
CA VAL A 422 -6.22 -15.53 -18.49
C VAL A 422 -5.50 -16.23 -17.33
N GLN A 423 -6.24 -17.01 -16.53
CA GLN A 423 -5.65 -17.75 -15.41
C GLN A 423 -4.62 -18.78 -15.89
N ARG A 424 -4.93 -19.57 -16.93
CA ARG A 424 -4.04 -20.59 -17.49
C ARG A 424 -2.82 -19.99 -18.18
N ASN A 425 -2.98 -18.80 -18.75
CA ASN A 425 -1.91 -18.07 -19.41
C ASN A 425 -1.02 -17.28 -18.43
N GLY A 426 -1.35 -17.27 -17.13
CA GLY A 426 -0.57 -16.54 -16.12
C GLY A 426 -0.72 -15.01 -16.23
N GLN A 427 -1.86 -14.54 -16.72
CA GLN A 427 -2.08 -13.15 -17.15
C GLN A 427 -2.82 -12.29 -16.11
N TYR A 428 -2.95 -12.76 -14.87
CA TYR A 428 -3.49 -11.91 -13.80
C TYR A 428 -2.52 -11.85 -12.62
N LYS A 429 -2.45 -10.69 -11.98
CA LYS A 429 -1.43 -10.39 -10.99
C LYS A 429 -1.97 -9.46 -9.92
N VAL A 430 -1.42 -9.55 -8.72
CA VAL A 430 -1.71 -8.60 -7.64
C VAL A 430 -0.75 -7.43 -7.76
N ASP A 431 -1.25 -6.22 -7.56
CA ASP A 431 -0.39 -5.05 -7.42
C ASP A 431 0.52 -5.23 -6.19
N SER A 432 1.80 -4.89 -6.35
CA SER A 432 2.79 -5.06 -5.29
C SER A 432 3.88 -4.00 -5.40
N PHE A 433 4.71 -3.91 -4.35
CA PHE A 433 6.00 -3.25 -4.47
C PHE A 433 6.78 -3.85 -5.67
N PRO A 434 7.55 -3.02 -6.41
CA PRO A 434 8.34 -3.51 -7.55
C PRO A 434 9.26 -4.68 -7.19
N GLU A 435 9.85 -4.67 -5.98
CA GLU A 435 10.74 -5.72 -5.50
C GLU A 435 10.05 -7.06 -5.24
N GLU A 436 8.72 -7.08 -5.12
CA GLU A 436 7.97 -8.31 -4.95
C GLU A 436 7.54 -8.94 -6.27
N GLU A 437 7.73 -8.26 -7.41
CA GLU A 437 7.47 -8.80 -8.77
C GLU A 437 6.07 -9.44 -8.92
N HIS A 438 5.05 -8.83 -8.32
CA HIS A 438 3.68 -9.34 -8.27
C HIS A 438 3.56 -10.75 -7.68
N ASN A 439 4.45 -11.11 -6.76
CA ASN A 439 4.40 -12.39 -6.07
C ASN A 439 3.14 -12.46 -5.19
N PRO A 440 2.24 -13.46 -5.36
CA PRO A 440 1.04 -13.60 -4.52
C PRO A 440 1.36 -13.80 -3.04
N PHE A 441 2.61 -14.10 -2.69
CA PHE A 441 3.07 -14.18 -1.31
C PHE A 441 3.09 -12.82 -0.60
N SER A 442 3.23 -11.72 -1.35
CA SER A 442 3.17 -10.34 -0.82
C SER A 442 1.74 -9.81 -0.66
N ASP A 443 0.74 -10.67 -0.82
CA ASP A 443 -0.65 -10.27 -0.67
C ASP A 443 -0.95 -9.84 0.77
N HIS A 444 -1.77 -8.80 0.91
CA HIS A 444 -2.09 -8.16 2.18
C HIS A 444 -3.44 -7.45 2.12
N ASP A 445 -3.91 -7.04 3.30
CA ASP A 445 -5.14 -6.29 3.46
C ASP A 445 -5.05 -5.50 4.78
N ASP A 446 -5.71 -4.36 4.82
CA ASP A 446 -5.57 -3.38 5.86
C ASP A 446 -6.98 -2.94 6.32
N PHE A 447 -7.16 -2.90 7.64
CA PHE A 447 -8.42 -2.55 8.26
C PHE A 447 -8.24 -1.51 9.36
N ALA A 448 -9.04 -0.45 9.32
CA ALA A 448 -9.17 0.50 10.42
C ALA A 448 -10.62 0.58 10.90
N ASN A 449 -10.88 0.17 12.14
CA ASN A 449 -12.22 0.16 12.71
C ASN A 449 -12.68 1.59 13.05
N VAL A 450 -13.71 2.09 12.40
CA VAL A 450 -14.35 3.39 12.72
C VAL A 450 -15.85 3.20 12.96
N MET A 451 -16.29 1.96 13.20
CA MET A 451 -17.67 1.67 13.59
C MET A 451 -18.12 2.55 14.75
N SER A 452 -19.36 3.05 14.68
CA SER A 452 -19.99 3.68 15.83
C SER A 452 -20.16 2.66 16.96
N GLN A 453 -20.26 3.14 18.21
CA GLN A 453 -20.54 2.26 19.34
C GLN A 453 -21.84 1.48 19.16
N SER A 454 -22.84 2.09 18.50
CA SER A 454 -24.12 1.44 18.17
C SER A 454 -23.92 0.25 17.22
N ILE A 455 -23.17 0.42 16.13
CA ILE A 455 -22.87 -0.67 15.19
C ILE A 455 -22.08 -1.78 15.89
N MET A 456 -21.03 -1.42 16.62
CA MET A 456 -20.19 -2.39 17.34
C MET A 456 -21.01 -3.21 18.36
N ASN A 457 -21.93 -2.56 19.08
CA ASN A 457 -22.83 -3.26 20.01
C ASN A 457 -23.76 -4.23 19.27
N ARG A 458 -24.33 -3.85 18.12
CA ARG A 458 -25.18 -4.76 17.32
C ARG A 458 -24.39 -5.96 16.80
N LEU A 459 -23.19 -5.71 16.28
CA LEU A 459 -22.25 -6.73 15.81
C LEU A 459 -21.94 -7.75 16.90
N VAL A 460 -21.40 -7.29 18.04
CA VAL A 460 -21.03 -8.17 19.17
C VAL A 460 -22.24 -8.93 19.70
N ASN A 461 -23.40 -8.26 19.84
CA ASN A 461 -24.62 -8.91 20.29
C ASN A 461 -25.11 -9.98 19.32
N CYS A 462 -25.06 -9.73 18.02
CA CYS A 462 -25.44 -10.70 17.00
C CYS A 462 -24.56 -11.96 17.08
N VAL A 463 -23.24 -11.73 17.03
CA VAL A 463 -22.23 -12.78 17.00
C VAL A 463 -22.27 -13.61 18.30
N ASN A 464 -22.36 -12.96 19.46
CA ASN A 464 -22.45 -13.66 20.75
C ASN A 464 -23.80 -14.35 21.00
N LYS A 465 -24.88 -13.92 20.36
CA LYS A 465 -26.19 -14.61 20.40
C LYS A 465 -26.30 -15.74 19.36
N ASN A 466 -25.20 -16.08 18.68
CA ASN A 466 -25.15 -17.12 17.65
C ASN A 466 -26.14 -16.88 16.49
N LYS A 467 -26.33 -15.61 16.13
CA LYS A 467 -27.18 -15.22 14.99
C LYS A 467 -26.34 -14.92 13.76
N THR A 468 -26.95 -15.04 12.59
CA THR A 468 -26.43 -14.51 11.33
C THR A 468 -27.15 -13.20 11.05
N CYS A 469 -26.41 -12.09 11.05
CA CYS A 469 -26.93 -10.76 10.74
C CYS A 469 -26.26 -10.22 9.49
N LYS A 470 -27.00 -9.39 8.75
CA LYS A 470 -26.50 -8.66 7.59
C LYS A 470 -27.07 -7.26 7.65
N GLU A 471 -26.22 -6.25 7.51
CA GLU A 471 -26.58 -4.84 7.51
C GLU A 471 -26.00 -4.08 6.31
#